data_AF-A0A817RJ60-F1
#
_entry.id   AF-A0A817RJ60-F1
#
_cell.length_a   1.000
_cell.length_b   1.000
_cell.length_c   1.000
_cell.angle_alpha   90.00
_cell.angle_beta   90.00
_cell.angle_gamma   90.00
#
_symmetry.space_group_name_H-M   'P 1'
#
loop_
_entity.id
_entity.type
_entity.pdbx_description
1 polymer ?
#
loop_
_entity_poly.entity_id
_entity_poly.type
_entity_poly.pdbx_seq_one_letter_code
_entity_poly.pdbx_strand_id
1 'polypeptide(L)'
;YGFINLSRHEIALRIIELLNNDKNIFGSNRRPIVQFSIENRRALQLKEERRERLHAKQELLKNPTDKTLSFESNNNNKKQKKQRIDLLEQQNNKIRLSEIIKQQQQINDELNNSQNDNDNSIEINDKINSMNNSNIEKKRNKKKRSKTKSKGEIRDNIDRMISNSRNKSQLPQKTKKKWFD
;
A
#
# COMPACT_ATOMS: atom_id res chain seq x y z
N TYR A 1 -26.01 -17.89 10.80
CA TYR A 1 -26.08 -16.49 10.35
C TYR A 1 -25.95 -16.47 8.84
N GLY A 2 -26.46 -15.45 8.17
CA GLY A 2 -26.38 -15.31 6.72
C GLY A 2 -26.19 -13.84 6.36
N PHE A 3 -25.61 -13.59 5.19
CA PHE A 3 -25.42 -12.23 4.68
C PHE A 3 -26.33 -12.05 3.47
N ILE A 4 -27.01 -10.92 3.42
CA ILE A 4 -27.87 -10.54 2.32
C ILE A 4 -27.35 -9.22 1.79
N ASN A 5 -27.11 -9.15 0.49
CA ASN A 5 -26.71 -7.91 -0.16
C ASN A 5 -27.96 -7.20 -0.69
N LEU A 6 -28.16 -5.96 -0.26
CA LEU A 6 -29.30 -5.14 -0.66
C LEU A 6 -28.82 -3.98 -1.52
N SER A 7 -29.56 -3.66 -2.57
CA SER A 7 -29.21 -2.60 -3.51
C SER A 7 -29.47 -1.20 -2.95
N ARG A 8 -30.49 -1.07 -2.09
CA ARG A 8 -30.97 0.19 -1.51
C ARG A 8 -30.94 0.14 0.01
N HIS A 9 -30.53 1.25 0.63
CA HIS A 9 -30.39 1.35 2.09
C HIS A 9 -31.77 1.36 2.80
N GLU A 10 -32.77 1.97 2.17
CA GLU A 10 -34.12 2.11 2.73
C GLU A 10 -34.78 0.74 2.94
N ILE A 11 -34.54 -0.18 1.99
CA ILE A 11 -35.02 -1.56 2.09
C ILE A 11 -34.35 -2.26 3.28
N ALA A 12 -33.06 -2.02 3.51
CA ALA A 12 -32.33 -2.63 4.62
C ALA A 12 -32.88 -2.18 5.98
N LEU A 13 -33.15 -0.88 6.14
CA LEU A 13 -33.77 -0.35 7.36
C LEU A 13 -35.14 -0.98 7.60
N ARG A 14 -35.97 -1.07 6.56
CA ARG A 14 -37.30 -1.64 6.69
C ARG A 14 -37.26 -3.12 7.08
N ILE A 15 -36.32 -3.88 6.53
CA ILE A 15 -36.09 -5.27 6.91
C ILE A 15 -35.70 -5.38 8.38
N ILE A 16 -34.79 -4.53 8.87
CA ILE A 16 -34.37 -4.51 10.27
C ILE A 16 -35.56 -4.21 11.19
N GLU A 17 -36.35 -3.19 10.87
CA GLU A 17 -37.53 -2.79 11.64
C GLU A 17 -38.58 -3.90 11.73
N LEU A 18 -38.87 -4.57 10.61
CA LEU A 18 -39.89 -5.62 10.55
C LEU A 18 -39.41 -6.91 11.21
N LEU A 19 -38.21 -7.38 10.86
CA LEU A 19 -37.73 -8.69 11.31
C LEU A 19 -37.36 -8.70 12.79
N ASN A 20 -36.75 -7.63 13.32
CA ASN A 20 -36.32 -7.63 14.72
C ASN A 20 -37.49 -7.51 15.71
N ASN A 21 -38.58 -6.87 15.29
CA ASN A 21 -39.73 -6.61 16.15
C ASN A 21 -40.81 -7.71 16.09
N ASP A 22 -40.85 -8.53 15.03
CA ASP A 22 -41.84 -9.59 14.88
C ASP A 22 -41.33 -10.96 15.35
N LYS A 23 -42.04 -11.55 16.32
CA LYS A 23 -41.74 -12.88 16.88
C LYS A 23 -42.29 -14.02 16.03
N ASN A 24 -43.22 -13.75 15.12
CA ASN A 24 -43.98 -14.79 14.44
C ASN A 24 -43.28 -15.33 13.19
N ILE A 25 -42.22 -14.66 12.71
CA ILE A 25 -41.56 -14.98 11.44
C ILE A 25 -40.76 -16.28 11.49
N PHE A 26 -40.14 -16.62 12.63
CA PHE A 26 -39.34 -17.84 12.80
C PHE A 26 -39.91 -18.78 13.88
N GLY A 27 -41.17 -18.56 14.28
CA GLY A 27 -41.86 -19.30 15.34
C GLY A 27 -41.62 -18.74 16.75
N SER A 28 -42.44 -19.16 17.71
CA SER A 28 -42.52 -18.58 19.07
C SER A 28 -41.20 -18.61 19.86
N ASN A 29 -40.30 -19.56 19.56
CA ASN A 29 -39.08 -19.79 20.33
C ASN A 29 -37.84 -19.04 19.83
N ARG A 30 -37.88 -18.40 18.65
CA ARG A 30 -36.68 -17.75 18.08
C ARG A 30 -37.02 -16.42 17.42
N ARG A 31 -36.34 -15.35 17.86
CA ARG A 31 -36.36 -14.04 17.19
C ARG A 31 -35.14 -13.91 16.28
N PRO A 32 -35.29 -13.53 15.02
CA PRO A 32 -34.15 -13.16 14.19
C PRO A 32 -33.55 -11.84 14.70
N ILE A 33 -32.23 -11.73 14.57
CA ILE A 33 -31.51 -10.47 14.80
C ILE A 33 -30.86 -10.10 13.48
N VAL A 34 -31.27 -8.97 12.93
CA VAL A 34 -30.77 -8.40 11.70
C VAL A 34 -30.03 -7.12 12.02
N GLN A 35 -28.82 -7.01 11.51
CA GLN A 35 -27.91 -5.87 11.73
C GLN A 35 -27.13 -5.61 10.44
N PHE A 36 -26.59 -4.39 10.33
CA PHE A 36 -25.65 -4.07 9.25
C PHE A 36 -24.33 -4.80 9.45
N SER A 37 -23.79 -5.34 8.37
CA SER A 37 -22.43 -5.88 8.38
C SER A 37 -21.42 -4.74 8.54
N ILE A 38 -20.54 -4.85 9.53
CA ILE A 38 -19.39 -3.94 9.74
C ILE A 38 -18.22 -4.23 8.78
N GLU A 39 -18.42 -5.08 7.79
CA GLU A 39 -17.36 -5.55 6.90
C GLU A 39 -16.99 -4.52 5.81
N ASN A 40 -15.71 -4.50 5.44
CA ASN A 40 -15.24 -3.65 4.36
C ASN A 40 -15.41 -4.34 3.00
N ARG A 41 -16.45 -3.94 2.26
CA ARG A 41 -16.77 -4.45 0.92
C ARG A 41 -15.59 -4.38 -0.07
N ARG A 42 -14.78 -3.31 -0.02
CA ARG A 42 -13.62 -3.15 -0.92
C ARG A 42 -12.54 -4.20 -0.62
N ALA A 43 -12.32 -4.49 0.66
CA ALA A 43 -11.34 -5.50 1.05
C ALA A 43 -11.76 -6.91 0.61
N LEU A 44 -13.05 -7.23 0.71
CA LEU A 44 -13.62 -8.49 0.25
C LEU A 44 -13.52 -8.64 -1.28
N GLN A 45 -13.93 -7.62 -2.02
CA GLN A 45 -13.83 -7.62 -3.49
C GLN A 45 -12.38 -7.82 -3.96
N LEU A 46 -11.42 -7.15 -3.30
CA LEU A 46 -10.01 -7.31 -3.63
C LEU A 46 -9.48 -8.72 -3.31
N LYS A 47 -9.99 -9.36 -2.25
CA LYS A 47 -9.65 -10.75 -1.91
C LYS A 47 -10.21 -11.71 -2.95
N GLU A 48 -11.44 -11.48 -3.40
CA GLU A 48 -12.09 -12.28 -4.45
C GLU A 48 -11.39 -12.14 -5.80
N GLU A 49 -11.13 -10.91 -6.25
CA GLU A 49 -10.39 -10.64 -7.49
C GLU A 49 -9.00 -11.29 -7.47
N ARG A 50 -8.32 -11.30 -6.31
CA ARG A 50 -7.04 -12.02 -6.16
C ARG A 50 -7.21 -13.53 -6.32
N ARG A 51 -8.27 -14.12 -5.76
CA ARG A 51 -8.57 -15.55 -5.89
C ARG A 51 -8.84 -15.90 -7.35
N GLU A 52 -9.63 -15.11 -8.06
CA GLU A 52 -9.93 -15.30 -9.49
C GLU A 52 -8.67 -15.22 -10.34
N ARG A 53 -7.82 -14.21 -10.13
CA ARG A 53 -6.52 -14.10 -10.84
C ARG A 53 -5.63 -15.30 -10.61
N LEU A 54 -5.60 -15.83 -9.38
CA LEU A 54 -4.82 -17.02 -9.07
C LEU A 54 -5.38 -18.27 -9.76
N HIS A 55 -6.71 -18.41 -9.76
CA HIS A 55 -7.38 -19.52 -10.44
C HIS A 55 -7.12 -19.50 -11.94
N ALA A 56 -7.33 -18.36 -12.60
CA ALA A 56 -7.07 -18.17 -14.02
C ALA A 56 -5.60 -18.48 -14.36
N LYS A 57 -4.64 -18.03 -13.53
CA LYS A 57 -3.23 -18.37 -13.72
C LYS A 57 -2.97 -19.87 -13.60
N GLN A 58 -3.63 -20.55 -12.65
CA GLN A 58 -3.48 -21.99 -12.47
C GLN A 58 -4.08 -22.78 -13.63
N GLU A 59 -5.21 -22.34 -14.18
CA GLU A 59 -5.85 -22.95 -15.35
C GLU A 59 -4.96 -22.81 -16.61
N LEU A 60 -4.38 -21.63 -16.83
CA LEU A 60 -3.43 -21.39 -17.93
C LEU A 60 -2.17 -22.28 -17.83
N LEU A 61 -1.75 -22.67 -16.62
CA LEU A 61 -0.61 -23.56 -16.44
C LEU A 61 -0.95 -25.04 -16.70
N LYS A 62 -2.24 -25.42 -16.61
CA LYS A 62 -2.70 -26.80 -16.84
C LYS A 62 -2.91 -27.11 -18.32
N ASN A 63 -3.26 -26.10 -19.13
CA ASN A 63 -3.47 -26.24 -20.57
C ASN A 63 -2.39 -25.46 -21.34
N PRO A 64 -1.25 -26.09 -21.71
CA PRO A 64 -0.10 -25.39 -22.27
C PRO A 64 -0.24 -24.99 -23.76
N THR A 65 -1.44 -25.02 -24.36
CA THR A 65 -1.60 -24.94 -25.81
C THR A 65 -1.48 -23.53 -26.41
N ASP A 66 -1.64 -22.44 -25.67
CA ASP A 66 -1.49 -21.08 -26.24
C ASP A 66 -0.69 -20.15 -25.31
N LYS A 67 0.64 -20.30 -25.34
CA LYS A 67 1.58 -19.62 -24.41
C LYS A 67 1.97 -18.19 -24.77
N THR A 68 1.49 -17.58 -25.86
CA THR A 68 2.14 -16.38 -26.42
C THR A 68 1.41 -15.04 -26.30
N LEU A 69 0.15 -14.97 -25.84
CA LEU A 69 -0.63 -13.71 -25.97
C LEU A 69 -0.98 -12.95 -24.67
N SER A 70 -0.80 -13.51 -23.46
CA SER A 70 -1.34 -12.89 -22.22
C SER A 70 -0.32 -12.37 -21.21
N PHE A 71 0.98 -12.68 -21.36
CA PHE A 71 2.02 -12.25 -20.42
C PHE A 71 2.59 -10.84 -20.70
N GLU A 72 2.38 -10.28 -21.89
CA GLU A 72 2.96 -8.98 -22.28
C GLU A 72 2.16 -7.76 -21.82
N SER A 73 0.83 -7.86 -21.73
CA SER A 73 -0.01 -6.68 -21.42
C SER A 73 0.17 -6.15 -19.99
N ASN A 74 0.63 -6.98 -19.04
CA ASN A 74 0.80 -6.57 -17.64
C ASN A 74 2.15 -5.92 -17.32
N ASN A 75 3.17 -6.07 -18.17
CA ASN A 75 4.48 -5.46 -17.96
C ASN A 75 4.54 -4.01 -18.48
N ASN A 76 3.80 -3.71 -19.54
CA ASN A 76 3.77 -2.37 -20.15
C ASN A 76 3.15 -1.33 -19.20
N ASN A 77 2.06 -1.68 -18.50
CA ASN A 77 1.41 -0.79 -17.52
C ASN A 77 2.28 -0.49 -16.29
N LYS A 78 3.18 -1.40 -15.88
CA LYS A 78 4.10 -1.16 -14.76
C LYS A 78 5.26 -0.25 -15.17
N LYS A 79 5.82 -0.45 -16.37
CA LYS A 79 6.89 0.41 -16.90
C LYS A 79 6.40 1.85 -17.09
N GLN A 80 5.22 2.03 -17.69
CA GLN A 80 4.64 3.37 -17.89
C GLN A 80 4.32 4.09 -16.57
N LYS A 81 3.81 3.38 -15.55
CA LYS A 81 3.57 3.96 -14.22
C LYS A 81 4.87 4.39 -13.52
N LYS A 82 5.94 3.60 -13.63
CA LYS A 82 7.24 3.94 -13.04
C LYS A 82 7.86 5.18 -13.73
N GLN A 83 7.81 5.24 -15.06
CA GLN A 83 8.30 6.39 -15.82
C GLN A 83 7.56 7.69 -15.48
N ARG A 84 6.23 7.66 -15.28
CA ARG A 84 5.48 8.86 -14.85
C ARG A 84 5.87 9.32 -13.44
N ILE A 85 6.10 8.39 -12.51
CA ILE A 85 6.52 8.72 -11.14
C ILE A 85 7.90 9.36 -11.14
N ASP A 86 8.85 8.78 -11.88
CA ASP A 86 10.22 9.31 -11.98
C ASP A 86 10.24 10.72 -12.60
N LEU A 87 9.39 10.98 -13.61
CA LEU A 87 9.26 12.29 -14.25
C LEU A 87 8.68 13.36 -13.30
N LEU A 88 7.63 13.00 -12.55
CA LEU A 88 7.02 13.88 -11.52
C LEU A 88 8.02 14.20 -10.40
N GLU A 89 8.85 13.24 -10.00
CA GLU A 89 9.87 13.46 -8.98
C GLU A 89 10.98 14.40 -9.47
N GLN A 90 11.40 14.28 -10.72
CA GLN A 90 12.35 15.22 -11.33
C GLN A 90 11.81 16.65 -11.39
N GLN A 91 10.54 16.84 -11.77
CA GLN A 91 9.89 18.15 -11.80
C GLN A 91 9.83 18.79 -10.41
N ASN A 92 9.42 18.02 -9.40
CA ASN A 92 9.36 18.49 -8.02
C ASN A 92 10.74 18.85 -7.45
N ASN A 93 11.78 18.11 -7.84
CA ASN A 93 13.15 18.43 -7.42
C ASN A 93 13.69 19.71 -8.09
N LYS A 94 13.34 19.97 -9.36
CA LYS A 94 13.67 21.23 -10.05
C LYS A 94 12.99 22.43 -9.38
N ILE A 95 11.71 22.32 -9.03
CA ILE A 95 10.97 23.38 -8.33
C ILE A 95 11.64 23.71 -6.99
N ARG A 96 11.97 22.69 -6.18
CA ARG A 96 12.67 22.88 -4.90
C ARG A 96 14.03 23.55 -5.05
N LEU A 97 14.82 23.17 -6.07
CA LEU A 97 16.12 23.81 -6.33
C LEU A 97 15.94 25.29 -6.68
N SER A 98 14.93 25.62 -7.50
CA SER A 98 14.64 27.00 -7.85
C SER A 98 14.20 27.85 -6.65
N GLU A 99 13.44 27.29 -5.71
CA GLU A 99 13.06 27.95 -4.46
C GLU A 99 14.26 28.21 -3.55
N ILE A 100 15.16 27.22 -3.44
CA ILE A 100 16.39 27.36 -2.65
C ILE A 100 17.30 28.45 -3.22
N ILE A 101 17.42 28.53 -4.54
CA ILE A 101 18.23 29.57 -5.22
C ILE A 101 17.62 30.95 -4.99
N LYS A 102 16.29 31.09 -5.11
CA LYS A 102 15.60 32.36 -4.83
C LYS A 102 15.77 32.81 -3.38
N GLN A 103 15.68 31.89 -2.42
CA GLN A 103 15.91 32.21 -1.01
C GLN A 103 17.35 32.66 -0.74
N GLN A 104 18.35 32.01 -1.36
CA GLN A 104 19.74 32.44 -1.23
C GLN A 104 19.99 33.83 -1.84
N GLN A 105 19.35 34.14 -2.97
CA GLN A 105 19.43 35.48 -3.56
C GLN A 105 18.84 36.55 -2.65
N GLN A 106 17.65 36.29 -2.08
CA GLN A 106 17.02 37.20 -1.12
C GLN A 106 17.89 37.45 0.12
N ILE A 107 18.52 36.40 0.67
CA ILE A 107 19.44 36.53 1.81
C ILE A 107 20.65 37.39 1.45
N ASN A 108 21.21 37.23 0.24
CA ASN A 108 22.36 38.02 -0.20
C ASN A 108 21.99 39.50 -0.45
N ASP A 109 20.79 39.77 -0.98
CA ASP A 109 20.29 41.13 -1.17
C ASP A 109 20.02 41.84 0.17
N GLU A 110 19.51 41.12 1.17
CA GLU A 110 19.34 41.61 2.55
C GLU A 110 20.70 41.89 3.23
N LEU A 111 21.70 41.03 3.02
CA LEU A 111 23.07 41.23 3.55
C LEU A 111 23.77 42.45 2.95
N ASN A 112 23.61 42.69 1.64
CA ASN A 112 24.24 43.82 0.96
C ASN A 112 23.57 45.16 1.34
N ASN A 113 22.27 45.17 1.66
CA ASN A 113 21.57 46.36 2.12
C ASN A 113 21.81 46.70 3.61
N SER A 114 22.36 45.77 4.41
CA SER A 114 22.58 45.96 5.85
C SER A 114 24.01 46.42 6.21
N GLN A 115 24.89 46.70 5.23
CA GLN A 115 26.28 47.12 5.45
C GLN A 115 26.47 48.58 5.92
N ASN A 116 25.40 49.31 6.25
CA ASN A 116 25.49 50.69 6.74
C ASN A 116 25.25 50.89 8.25
N ASP A 117 24.85 49.87 9.01
CA ASP A 117 24.66 49.99 10.47
C ASP A 117 25.30 48.81 11.22
N ASN A 118 26.37 49.10 11.96
CA ASN A 118 27.31 48.11 12.55
C ASN A 118 26.77 47.27 13.73
N ASP A 119 25.52 47.44 14.17
CA ASP A 119 25.01 46.79 15.40
C ASP A 119 24.14 45.53 15.16
N ASN A 120 23.82 45.14 13.92
CA ASN A 120 22.91 44.02 13.63
C ASN A 120 23.58 42.69 13.20
N SER A 121 24.92 42.62 13.23
CA SER A 121 25.68 41.47 12.69
C SER A 121 25.53 40.15 13.50
N ILE A 122 25.05 40.22 14.74
CA ILE A 122 24.90 39.06 15.63
C ILE A 122 23.59 38.29 15.34
N GLU A 123 22.48 38.98 15.08
CA GLU A 123 21.17 38.35 14.83
C GLU A 123 21.10 37.57 13.51
N ILE A 124 21.87 38.00 12.50
CA ILE A 124 21.90 37.37 11.17
C ILE A 124 22.65 36.03 11.22
N ASN A 125 23.75 35.94 11.98
CA ASN A 125 24.52 34.70 12.11
C ASN A 125 23.75 33.60 12.87
N ASP A 126 22.92 33.97 13.86
CA ASP A 126 22.06 33.02 14.57
C ASP A 126 20.93 32.48 13.68
N LYS A 127 20.36 33.31 12.81
CA LYS A 127 19.37 32.87 11.80
C LYS A 127 19.99 31.89 10.80
N ILE A 128 21.19 32.18 10.28
CA ILE A 128 21.91 31.30 9.33
C ILE A 128 22.25 29.95 9.98
N ASN A 129 22.69 29.93 11.24
CA ASN A 129 22.98 28.69 11.96
C ASN A 129 21.70 27.86 12.27
N SER A 130 20.58 28.52 12.56
CA SER A 130 19.29 27.85 12.77
C SER A 130 18.77 27.17 11.48
N MET A 131 18.94 27.81 10.32
CA MET A 131 18.54 27.27 9.02
C MET A 131 19.40 26.08 8.59
N ASN A 132 20.71 26.12 8.84
CA ASN A 132 21.63 25.04 8.52
C ASN A 132 21.37 23.77 9.37
N ASN A 133 21.06 23.93 10.65
CA ASN A 133 20.70 22.81 11.52
C ASN A 133 19.35 22.16 11.13
N SER A 134 18.34 22.96 10.78
CA SER A 134 17.03 22.43 10.36
C SER A 134 17.08 21.59 9.07
N ASN A 135 18.01 21.90 8.15
CA ASN A 135 18.20 21.17 6.90
C ASN A 135 18.98 19.86 7.09
N ILE A 136 19.92 19.80 8.04
CA ILE A 136 20.65 18.58 8.42
C ILE A 136 19.70 17.59 9.13
N GLU A 137 18.79 18.10 9.96
CA GLU A 137 17.82 17.29 10.71
C GLU A 137 16.71 16.71 9.81
N LYS A 138 16.25 17.48 8.81
CA LYS A 138 15.34 16.99 7.75
C LYS A 138 15.98 15.91 6.86
N LYS A 139 17.29 15.99 6.57
CA LYS A 139 18.03 14.93 5.85
C LYS A 139 18.24 13.67 6.71
N ARG A 140 18.47 13.81 8.01
CA ARG A 140 18.59 12.67 8.95
C ARG A 140 17.25 11.96 9.18
N ASN A 141 16.14 12.69 9.23
CA ASN A 141 14.80 12.12 9.40
C ASN A 141 14.23 11.44 8.14
N LYS A 142 14.65 11.87 6.93
CA LYS A 142 14.34 11.14 5.68
C LYS A 142 15.10 9.81 5.55
N LYS A 143 16.32 9.68 6.08
CA LYS A 143 17.04 8.39 6.12
C LYS A 143 16.45 7.40 7.14
N LYS A 144 15.76 7.88 8.18
CA LYS A 144 15.15 7.04 9.23
C LYS A 144 13.70 6.64 8.97
N ARG A 145 12.98 7.32 8.07
CA ARG A 145 11.59 6.94 7.71
C ARG A 145 11.53 6.33 6.32
N SER A 146 11.21 5.03 6.31
CA SER A 146 10.74 4.19 5.20
C SER A 146 11.77 3.56 4.25
N LYS A 147 12.54 2.58 4.76
CA LYS A 147 12.58 1.29 4.05
C LYS A 147 11.27 0.55 4.35
N THR A 148 10.14 1.09 3.87
CA THR A 148 8.98 0.22 3.69
C THR A 148 9.33 -0.63 2.50
N LYS A 149 9.64 -1.90 2.75
CA LYS A 149 9.99 -2.86 1.71
C LYS A 149 8.98 -2.70 0.59
N SER A 150 9.46 -2.33 -0.59
CA SER A 150 8.57 -2.10 -1.71
C SER A 150 7.71 -3.34 -1.89
N LYS A 151 6.46 -3.20 -2.32
CA LYS A 151 5.52 -4.33 -2.52
C LYS A 151 6.07 -5.40 -3.48
N GLY A 152 7.14 -5.08 -4.22
CA GLY A 152 7.97 -6.02 -5.00
C GLY A 152 8.95 -6.82 -4.13
N GLU A 153 9.71 -6.18 -3.23
CA GLU A 153 10.64 -6.87 -2.31
C GLU A 153 9.93 -7.89 -1.40
N ILE A 154 8.69 -7.63 -1.00
CA ILE A 154 7.90 -8.60 -0.20
C ILE A 154 7.54 -9.84 -1.03
N ARG A 155 7.23 -9.67 -2.31
CA ARG A 155 6.96 -10.80 -3.22
C ARG A 155 8.22 -11.63 -3.43
N ASP A 156 9.34 -10.98 -3.68
CA ASP A 156 10.62 -11.65 -3.87
C ASP A 156 11.06 -12.38 -2.60
N ASN A 157 10.77 -11.85 -1.41
CA ASN A 157 11.11 -12.51 -0.15
C ASN A 157 10.23 -13.74 0.14
N ILE A 158 8.94 -13.70 -0.23
CA ILE A 158 8.02 -14.85 -0.09
C ILE A 158 8.36 -15.93 -1.12
N ASP A 159 8.57 -15.56 -2.38
CA ASP A 159 8.94 -16.52 -3.44
C ASP A 159 10.30 -17.17 -3.14
N ARG A 160 11.26 -16.41 -2.58
CA ARG A 160 12.57 -16.91 -2.13
C ARG A 160 12.47 -17.81 -0.90
N MET A 161 11.53 -17.56 0.02
CA MET A 161 11.23 -18.48 1.12
C MET A 161 10.62 -19.79 0.62
N ILE A 162 9.69 -19.72 -0.34
CA ILE A 162 9.03 -20.90 -0.92
C ILE A 162 10.02 -21.74 -1.76
N SER A 163 10.93 -21.11 -2.50
CA SER A 163 11.99 -21.84 -3.22
C SER A 163 12.95 -22.53 -2.25
N ASN A 164 13.34 -21.85 -1.17
CA ASN A 164 14.25 -22.42 -0.18
C ASN A 164 13.61 -23.57 0.62
N SER A 165 12.30 -23.54 0.88
CA SER A 165 11.60 -24.64 1.56
C SER A 165 11.42 -25.86 0.66
N ARG A 166 11.16 -25.67 -0.65
CA ARG A 166 11.13 -26.78 -1.63
C ARG A 166 12.48 -27.48 -1.79
N ASN A 167 13.57 -26.74 -1.79
CA ASN A 167 14.91 -27.32 -1.93
C ASN A 167 15.39 -28.04 -0.65
N LYS A 168 14.81 -27.73 0.51
CA LYS A 168 15.11 -28.42 1.79
C LYS A 168 14.22 -29.62 2.09
N SER A 169 13.16 -29.85 1.31
CA SER A 169 12.23 -30.97 1.51
C SER A 169 12.46 -32.13 0.54
N GLN A 170 13.70 -32.51 0.28
CA GLN A 170 13.96 -33.91 -0.07
C GLN A 170 13.69 -34.73 1.19
N LEU A 171 12.41 -35.06 1.38
CA LEU A 171 11.94 -35.94 2.43
C LEU A 171 12.73 -37.25 2.32
N PRO A 172 13.29 -37.78 3.42
CA PRO A 172 13.89 -39.11 3.38
C PRO A 172 12.83 -40.11 2.89
N GLN A 173 13.23 -40.97 1.95
CA GLN A 173 12.39 -42.04 1.41
C GLN A 173 11.80 -42.84 2.59
N LYS A 174 10.49 -42.75 2.81
CA LYS A 174 9.82 -43.45 3.90
C LYS A 174 9.91 -44.95 3.65
N THR A 175 10.73 -45.64 4.41
CA THR A 175 10.68 -47.11 4.49
C THR A 175 9.34 -47.49 5.12
N LYS A 176 8.51 -48.21 4.36
CA LYS A 176 7.17 -48.65 4.80
C LYS A 176 7.31 -49.75 5.84
N LYS A 177 7.52 -49.38 7.11
CA LYS A 177 7.34 -50.32 8.23
C LYS A 177 5.88 -50.25 8.67
N LYS A 178 5.15 -51.37 8.53
CA LYS A 178 3.75 -51.49 8.96
C LYS A 178 3.69 -51.34 10.48
N TRP A 179 2.69 -50.63 10.96
CA TRP A 179 2.56 -50.22 12.38
C TRP A 179 1.74 -51.19 13.21
N PHE A 180 1.47 -52.39 12.71
CA PHE A 180 0.75 -53.42 13.42
C PHE A 180 1.32 -54.79 13.05
N ASP A 181 1.57 -55.59 14.09
CA ASP A 181 1.47 -57.04 14.11
C ASP A 181 0.31 -57.37 15.06
#